data_AF-A0A3C7W0D3-F1
#
_entry.id   AF-A0A3C7W0D3-F1
#
_cell.length_a   1.000
_cell.length_b   1.000
_cell.length_c   1.000
_cell.angle_alpha   90.00
_cell.angle_beta   90.00
_cell.angle_gamma   90.00
#
_symmetry.space_group_name_H-M   'P 1'
#
loop_
_entity.id
_entity.type
_entity.pdbx_description
1 polymer ?
#
loop_
_entity_poly.entity_id
_entity_poly.type
_entity_poly.pdbx_seq_one_letter_code
_entity_poly.pdbx_strand_id
1 'polypeptide(L)'
;LAEILGEPLVTTPTHYGAITSVVTTTADIEEESRFFEALGFQRLDRHRLEGPAIETMVGLPAGGVLHMQLLGEPATRFGRAELVSYGGASGADHYPRTRPPALGLFRAAIRVRDMPAVRRACSRAGYALTDVVSLAGPGKPCQACSVQSPSGWWIDLLPLPA
;
A
#
# COMPACT_ATOMS: atom_id res chain seq x y z
N LEU A 1 -0.61 -8.63 -11.95
CA LEU A 1 -0.60 -7.41 -12.79
C LEU A 1 -1.73 -7.56 -13.78
N ALA A 2 -2.75 -6.69 -13.71
CA ALA A 2 -3.77 -6.69 -14.74
C ALA A 2 -3.16 -6.05 -16.00
N GLU A 3 -3.06 -6.83 -17.08
CA GLU A 3 -2.67 -6.30 -18.37
C GLU A 3 -3.82 -5.44 -18.92
N ILE A 4 -3.50 -4.23 -19.37
CA ILE A 4 -4.46 -3.40 -20.11
C ILE A 4 -4.27 -3.72 -21.58
N LEU A 5 -5.26 -4.38 -22.17
CA LEU A 5 -5.24 -4.74 -23.58
C LEU A 5 -5.08 -3.48 -24.45
N GLY A 6 -4.08 -3.49 -25.34
CA GLY A 6 -3.79 -2.38 -26.24
C GLY A 6 -2.76 -1.38 -25.70
N GLU A 7 -2.31 -1.51 -24.45
CA GLU A 7 -1.19 -0.72 -23.92
C GLU A 7 0.11 -1.54 -23.90
N PRO A 8 1.21 -1.05 -24.49
CA PRO A 8 2.49 -1.76 -24.43
C PRO A 8 3.04 -1.78 -23.00
N LEU A 9 3.38 -2.99 -22.52
CA LEU A 9 4.08 -3.19 -21.26
C LEU A 9 5.47 -2.56 -21.33
N VAL A 10 5.71 -1.52 -20.52
CA VAL A 10 7.04 -0.94 -20.37
C VAL A 10 7.93 -1.92 -19.61
N THR A 11 9.00 -2.36 -20.24
CA THR A 11 9.95 -3.31 -19.67
C THR A 11 11.37 -2.73 -19.63
N THR A 12 12.18 -3.23 -18.71
CA THR A 12 13.63 -3.00 -18.68
C THR A 12 14.31 -3.60 -19.92
N PRO A 13 15.57 -3.24 -20.25
CA PRO A 13 16.34 -3.91 -21.30
C PRO A 13 16.46 -5.44 -21.12
N THR A 14 16.28 -5.91 -19.88
CA THR A 14 16.25 -7.33 -19.50
C THR A 14 14.84 -7.93 -19.49
N HIS A 15 13.85 -7.24 -20.05
CA HIS A 15 12.45 -7.68 -20.21
C HIS A 15 11.65 -7.84 -18.91
N TYR A 16 12.16 -7.39 -17.77
CA TYR A 16 11.35 -7.30 -16.55
C TYR A 16 10.39 -6.11 -16.62
N GLY A 17 9.12 -6.35 -16.34
CA GLY A 17 8.14 -5.30 -16.06
C GLY A 17 8.46 -4.58 -14.75
N ALA A 18 8.07 -3.31 -14.67
CA ALA A 18 8.23 -2.53 -13.45
C ALA A 18 7.21 -2.93 -12.36
N ILE A 19 7.58 -2.72 -11.10
CA ILE A 19 6.69 -2.95 -9.95
C ILE A 19 5.65 -1.83 -9.89
N THR A 20 4.38 -2.17 -10.10
CA THR A 20 3.29 -1.20 -10.20
C THR A 20 2.68 -0.86 -8.85
N SER A 21 2.34 -1.89 -8.09
CA SER A 21 1.60 -1.80 -6.83
C SER A 21 2.15 -2.79 -5.81
N VAL A 22 1.96 -2.44 -4.54
CA VAL A 22 1.99 -3.42 -3.45
C VAL A 22 0.55 -3.71 -3.05
N VAL A 23 0.18 -4.99 -3.08
CA VAL A 23 -1.16 -5.46 -2.71
C VAL A 23 -1.18 -5.79 -1.22
N THR A 24 -2.15 -5.26 -0.50
CA THR A 24 -2.36 -5.51 0.93
C THR A 24 -3.81 -5.86 1.20
N THR A 25 -4.04 -6.74 2.17
CA THR A 25 -5.38 -7.15 2.57
C THR A 25 -5.83 -6.35 3.78
N THR A 26 -7.07 -5.86 3.76
CA THR A 26 -7.67 -5.09 4.85
C THR A 26 -9.09 -5.60 5.13
N ALA A 27 -9.52 -5.45 6.38
CA ALA A 27 -10.91 -5.69 6.76
C ALA A 27 -11.85 -4.56 6.30
N ASP A 28 -11.34 -3.32 6.23
CA ASP A 28 -12.08 -2.13 5.84
C ASP A 28 -11.28 -1.31 4.82
N ILE A 29 -11.65 -1.45 3.54
CA ILE A 29 -11.03 -0.71 2.43
C ILE A 29 -11.20 0.80 2.60
N GLU A 30 -12.31 1.29 3.13
CA GLU A 30 -12.56 2.72 3.22
C GLU A 30 -11.73 3.37 4.33
N GLU A 31 -11.58 2.70 5.47
CA GLU A 31 -10.65 3.13 6.51
C GLU A 31 -9.20 3.12 6.02
N GLU A 32 -8.76 2.02 5.43
CA GLU A 32 -7.40 1.89 4.91
C GLU A 32 -7.14 2.91 3.77
N SER A 33 -8.13 3.20 2.92
CA SER A 33 -8.03 4.23 1.88
C SER A 33 -7.82 5.63 2.47
N ARG A 34 -8.60 5.99 3.50
CA ARG A 34 -8.45 7.28 4.19
C ARG A 34 -7.07 7.46 4.81
N PHE A 35 -6.48 6.37 5.27
CA PHE A 35 -5.10 6.35 5.75
C PHE A 35 -4.09 6.68 4.63
N PHE A 36 -4.17 6.03 3.48
CA PHE A 36 -3.29 6.34 2.34
C PHE A 36 -3.53 7.75 1.78
N GLU A 37 -4.77 8.24 1.78
CA GLU A 37 -5.10 9.62 1.41
C GLU A 37 -4.45 10.65 2.35
N ALA A 38 -4.40 10.36 3.66
CA ALA A 38 -3.69 11.22 4.62
C ALA A 38 -2.17 11.26 4.38
N LEU A 39 -1.62 10.22 3.75
CA LEU A 39 -0.23 10.17 3.28
C LEU A 39 -0.03 10.85 1.91
N GLY A 40 -1.10 11.35 1.29
CA GLY A 40 -1.07 12.09 0.02
C GLY A 40 -1.37 11.26 -1.22
N PHE A 41 -1.80 10.01 -1.07
CA PHE A 41 -2.23 9.19 -2.21
C PHE A 41 -3.61 9.63 -2.70
N GLN A 42 -3.89 9.47 -3.99
CA GLN A 42 -5.22 9.68 -4.55
C GLN A 42 -5.86 8.33 -4.88
N ARG A 43 -7.17 8.22 -4.71
CA ARG A 43 -7.93 7.07 -5.22
C ARG A 43 -7.90 7.09 -6.74
N LEU A 44 -7.59 5.94 -7.33
CA LEU A 44 -7.55 5.73 -8.77
C LEU A 44 -8.78 4.90 -9.17
N ASP A 45 -8.62 3.59 -9.22
CA ASP A 45 -9.65 2.65 -9.66
C ASP A 45 -10.22 1.86 -8.49
N ARG A 46 -11.51 1.50 -8.60
CA ARG A 46 -12.22 0.63 -7.66
C ARG A 46 -12.90 -0.49 -8.41
N HIS A 47 -12.71 -1.73 -7.94
CA HIS A 47 -13.31 -2.90 -8.55
C HIS A 47 -14.03 -3.77 -7.51
N ARG A 48 -15.09 -4.42 -7.97
CA ARG A 48 -15.75 -5.53 -7.28
C ARG A 48 -15.75 -6.70 -8.26
N LEU A 49 -15.01 -7.74 -7.95
CA LEU A 49 -14.80 -8.91 -8.79
C LEU A 49 -15.47 -10.12 -8.15
N GLU A 50 -16.23 -10.88 -8.93
CA GLU A 50 -17.02 -12.01 -8.46
C GLU A 50 -17.13 -13.12 -9.54
N GLY A 51 -17.64 -14.27 -9.12
CA GLY A 51 -17.95 -15.40 -9.98
C GLY A 51 -16.84 -16.46 -10.06
N PRO A 52 -17.12 -17.60 -10.70
CA PRO A 52 -16.30 -18.82 -10.56
C PRO A 52 -14.83 -18.66 -10.96
N ALA A 53 -14.56 -17.78 -11.95
CA ALA A 53 -13.20 -17.50 -12.39
C ALA A 53 -12.38 -16.77 -11.31
N ILE A 54 -12.98 -15.79 -10.64
CA ILE A 54 -12.33 -15.04 -9.55
C ILE A 54 -12.18 -15.93 -8.31
N GLU A 55 -13.22 -16.69 -7.99
CA GLU A 55 -13.19 -17.66 -6.88
C GLU A 55 -12.05 -18.66 -7.06
N THR A 56 -11.91 -19.22 -8.26
CA THR A 56 -10.84 -20.18 -8.58
C THR A 56 -9.47 -19.51 -8.57
N MET A 57 -9.32 -18.34 -9.20
CA MET A 57 -8.05 -17.63 -9.30
C MET A 57 -7.49 -17.25 -7.93
N VAL A 58 -8.35 -16.82 -7.01
CA VAL A 58 -7.95 -16.30 -5.70
C VAL A 58 -8.02 -17.39 -4.62
N GLY A 59 -8.80 -18.45 -4.83
CA GLY A 59 -9.09 -19.48 -3.83
C GLY A 59 -10.20 -19.08 -2.86
N LEU A 60 -11.20 -18.33 -3.32
CA LEU A 60 -12.37 -17.96 -2.51
C LEU A 60 -13.40 -19.08 -2.50
N PRO A 61 -14.22 -19.19 -1.44
CA PRO A 61 -15.40 -20.05 -1.45
C PRO A 61 -16.40 -19.61 -2.54
N ALA A 62 -17.29 -20.52 -2.93
CA ALA A 62 -18.37 -20.21 -3.86
C ALA A 62 -19.24 -19.05 -3.34
N GLY A 63 -19.50 -18.06 -4.19
CA GLY A 63 -20.16 -16.80 -3.84
C GLY A 63 -19.25 -15.77 -3.19
N GLY A 64 -17.95 -16.05 -3.08
CA GLY A 64 -16.95 -15.12 -2.56
C GLY A 64 -16.74 -13.92 -3.49
N VAL A 65 -16.41 -12.77 -2.90
CA VAL A 65 -16.23 -11.51 -3.62
C VAL A 65 -14.90 -10.89 -3.25
N LEU A 66 -14.21 -10.33 -4.25
CA LEU A 66 -12.99 -9.55 -4.08
C LEU A 66 -13.32 -8.07 -4.33
N HIS A 67 -13.12 -7.24 -3.31
CA HIS A 67 -13.17 -5.78 -3.43
C HIS A 67 -11.74 -5.24 -3.54
N MET A 68 -11.53 -4.29 -4.44
CA MET A 68 -10.22 -3.71 -4.70
C MET A 68 -10.32 -2.18 -4.76
N GLN A 69 -9.36 -1.49 -4.16
CA GLN A 69 -9.14 -0.06 -4.31
C GLN A 69 -7.68 0.20 -4.62
N LEU A 70 -7.41 0.83 -5.76
CA LEU A 70 -6.07 1.27 -6.13
C LEU A 70 -5.89 2.74 -5.72
N LEU A 71 -4.77 3.05 -5.08
CA LEU A 71 -4.37 4.42 -4.72
C LEU A 71 -2.95 4.72 -5.19
N GLY A 72 -2.68 5.97 -5.55
CA GLY A 72 -1.36 6.43 -5.95
C GLY A 72 -1.38 7.84 -6.51
N GLU A 73 -0.27 8.23 -7.13
CA GLU A 73 -0.21 9.45 -7.93
C GLU A 73 -0.77 9.15 -9.34
N PRO A 74 -1.84 9.83 -9.81
CA PRO A 74 -2.47 9.55 -11.10
C PRO A 74 -1.50 9.60 -12.29
N ALA A 75 -0.52 10.50 -12.24
CA ALA A 75 0.45 10.68 -13.32
C ALA A 75 1.48 9.53 -13.45
N THR A 76 1.55 8.61 -12.49
CA THR A 76 2.50 7.49 -12.50
C THR A 76 1.80 6.14 -12.36
N ARG A 77 2.35 5.12 -13.03
CA ARG A 77 1.91 3.72 -12.91
C ARG A 77 2.63 2.93 -11.80
N PHE A 78 3.55 3.57 -11.07
CA PHE A 78 4.42 2.91 -10.09
C PHE A 78 4.18 3.40 -8.66
N GLY A 79 4.56 2.58 -7.69
CA GLY A 79 4.48 2.94 -6.27
C GLY A 79 3.06 3.06 -5.74
N ARG A 80 2.11 2.32 -6.32
CA ARG A 80 0.70 2.35 -5.93
C ARG A 80 0.42 1.42 -4.75
N ALA A 81 -0.58 1.78 -3.95
CA ALA A 81 -1.16 0.90 -2.93
C ALA A 81 -2.41 0.24 -3.51
N GLU A 82 -2.50 -1.07 -3.45
CA GLU A 82 -3.67 -1.82 -3.91
C GLU A 82 -4.28 -2.55 -2.71
N LEU A 83 -5.44 -2.06 -2.29
CA LEU A 83 -6.13 -2.53 -1.09
C LEU A 83 -7.17 -3.56 -1.49
N VAL A 84 -7.14 -4.69 -0.80
CA VAL A 84 -8.02 -5.83 -1.06
C VAL A 84 -8.82 -6.17 0.18
N SER A 85 -10.12 -6.35 0.04
CA SER A 85 -10.95 -7.00 1.05
C SER A 85 -11.79 -8.10 0.43
N TYR A 86 -12.09 -9.12 1.24
CA TYR A 86 -12.81 -10.31 0.81
C TYR A 86 -14.20 -10.35 1.45
N GLY A 87 -15.22 -10.47 0.62
CA GLY A 87 -16.60 -10.75 1.04
C GLY A 87 -16.90 -12.24 0.95
N GLY A 88 -17.66 -12.77 1.91
CA GLY A 88 -18.05 -14.19 1.92
C GLY A 88 -16.93 -15.17 2.31
N ALA A 89 -15.76 -14.67 2.71
CA ALA A 89 -14.65 -15.45 3.22
C ALA A 89 -14.26 -14.97 4.63
N SER A 90 -13.91 -15.91 5.51
CA SER A 90 -13.35 -15.60 6.83
C SER A 90 -11.84 -15.75 6.80
N GLY A 91 -11.12 -14.85 7.46
CA GLY A 91 -9.67 -14.90 7.63
C GLY A 91 -9.25 -14.50 9.03
N ALA A 92 -7.96 -14.64 9.31
CA ALA A 92 -7.34 -14.13 10.54
C ALA A 92 -6.41 -12.98 10.21
N ASP A 93 -6.38 -11.97 11.08
CA ASP A 93 -5.38 -10.91 10.99
C ASP A 93 -3.98 -11.49 11.33
N HIS A 94 -3.03 -11.21 10.44
CA HIS A 94 -1.65 -11.63 10.56
C HIS A 94 -0.66 -10.47 10.62
N TYR A 95 -1.10 -9.22 10.50
CA TYR A 95 -0.23 -8.05 10.67
C TYR A 95 0.49 -8.01 12.02
N PRO A 96 -0.09 -8.42 13.17
CA PRO A 96 0.64 -8.49 14.43
C PRO A 96 1.86 -9.44 14.43
N ARG A 97 1.95 -10.34 13.44
CA ARG A 97 3.09 -11.26 13.27
C ARG A 97 4.23 -10.65 12.43
N THR A 98 4.03 -9.49 11.81
CA THR A 98 5.04 -8.78 11.01
C THR A 98 6.09 -8.11 11.91
N ARG A 99 6.89 -8.95 12.58
CA ARG A 99 7.98 -8.56 13.49
C ARG A 99 9.20 -9.45 13.24
N PRO A 100 10.44 -8.96 13.36
CA PRO A 100 11.61 -9.81 13.20
C PRO A 100 11.56 -10.98 14.20
N PRO A 101 12.02 -12.19 13.82
CA PRO A 101 12.67 -12.55 12.56
C PRO A 101 11.69 -13.08 11.49
N ALA A 102 10.39 -12.74 11.55
CA ALA A 102 9.41 -13.23 10.57
C ALA A 102 9.84 -12.91 9.13
N LEU A 103 9.71 -13.90 8.26
CA LEU A 103 10.00 -13.78 6.83
C LEU A 103 8.78 -13.24 6.08
N GLY A 104 9.00 -12.47 5.02
CA GLY A 104 7.95 -11.94 4.16
C GLY A 104 7.93 -10.41 4.09
N LEU A 105 6.82 -9.86 3.59
CA LEU A 105 6.65 -8.41 3.47
C LEU A 105 6.55 -7.78 4.86
N PHE A 106 7.56 -6.99 5.22
CA PHE A 106 7.74 -6.50 6.59
C PHE A 106 7.23 -5.07 6.78
N ARG A 107 7.66 -4.13 5.92
CA ARG A 107 7.31 -2.71 5.95
C ARG A 107 7.31 -2.15 4.53
N ALA A 108 6.63 -1.02 4.33
CA ALA A 108 6.87 -0.16 3.17
C ALA A 108 7.61 1.11 3.57
N ALA A 109 8.18 1.80 2.58
CA ALA A 109 8.70 3.13 2.75
C ALA A 109 8.20 4.03 1.63
N ILE A 110 7.78 5.24 1.95
CA ILE A 110 7.37 6.26 0.99
C ILE A 110 8.21 7.52 1.16
N ARG A 111 8.41 8.22 0.04
CA ARG A 111 9.11 9.50 0.00
C ARG A 111 8.11 10.64 0.05
N VAL A 112 8.31 11.57 0.97
CA VAL A 112 7.45 12.74 1.17
C VAL A 112 8.21 14.03 0.93
N ARG A 113 7.53 15.01 0.35
CA ARG A 113 8.10 16.33 0.07
C ARG A 113 8.12 17.22 1.31
N ASP A 114 7.06 17.16 2.11
CA ASP A 114 6.88 17.99 3.31
C ASP A 114 6.42 17.09 4.48
N MET A 115 7.40 16.67 5.28
CA MET A 115 7.16 15.82 6.46
C MET A 115 6.23 16.49 7.49
N PRO A 116 6.43 17.77 7.87
CA PRO A 116 5.47 18.48 8.71
C PRO A 116 4.03 18.47 8.19
N ALA A 117 3.82 18.67 6.88
CA ALA A 117 2.47 18.67 6.29
C ALA A 117 1.81 17.30 6.38
N VAL A 118 2.52 16.22 6.03
CA VAL A 118 2.00 14.85 6.13
C VAL A 118 1.69 14.49 7.58
N ARG A 119 2.57 14.83 8.53
CA ARG A 119 2.31 14.61 9.96
C ARG A 119 1.02 15.28 10.43
N ARG A 120 0.78 16.53 10.02
CA ARG A 120 -0.47 17.24 10.33
C ARG A 120 -1.69 16.59 9.68
N ALA A 121 -1.58 16.13 8.43
CA ALA A 121 -2.66 15.46 7.72
C ALA A 121 -3.07 14.15 8.41
N CYS A 122 -2.10 13.27 8.69
CA CYS A 122 -2.31 12.04 9.45
C CYS A 122 -2.90 12.31 10.84
N SER A 123 -2.35 13.27 11.59
CA SER A 123 -2.86 13.59 12.93
C SER A 123 -4.33 14.06 12.90
N ARG A 124 -4.71 14.89 11.92
CA ARG A 124 -6.11 15.30 11.73
C ARG A 124 -7.02 14.15 11.35
N ALA A 125 -6.49 13.17 10.63
CA ALA A 125 -7.20 11.95 10.26
C ALA A 125 -7.20 10.87 11.36
N GLY A 126 -6.55 11.13 12.50
CA GLY A 126 -6.51 10.20 13.64
C GLY A 126 -5.35 9.20 13.63
N TYR A 127 -4.41 9.32 12.70
CA TYR A 127 -3.25 8.42 12.58
C TYR A 127 -2.03 8.98 13.29
N ALA A 128 -1.56 8.28 14.32
CA ALA A 128 -0.41 8.68 15.11
C ALA A 128 0.90 8.22 14.44
N LEU A 129 1.79 9.17 14.15
CA LEU A 129 3.14 8.88 13.71
C LEU A 129 4.09 8.78 14.89
N THR A 130 5.13 7.96 14.77
CA THR A 130 6.24 7.93 15.71
C THR A 130 6.95 9.28 15.78
N ASP A 131 7.83 9.45 16.76
CA ASP A 131 8.76 10.57 16.77
C ASP A 131 9.65 10.57 15.52
N VAL A 132 10.10 11.76 15.15
CA VAL A 132 11.06 11.94 14.06
C VAL A 132 12.45 11.57 14.56
N VAL A 133 13.11 10.66 13.86
CA VAL A 133 14.47 10.22 14.15
C VAL A 133 15.42 10.66 13.05
N SER A 134 16.67 10.92 13.40
CA SER A 134 17.75 11.13 12.43
C SER A 134 18.37 9.78 12.07
N LEU A 135 18.27 9.40 10.80
CA LEU A 135 18.94 8.23 10.25
C LEU A 135 20.31 8.64 9.70
N ALA A 136 21.36 8.07 10.28
CA ALA A 136 22.70 8.10 9.72
C ALA A 136 22.87 6.90 8.76
N GLY A 137 23.43 7.15 7.58
CA GLY A 137 23.71 6.11 6.59
C GLY A 137 24.85 6.55 5.67
N PRO A 138 25.24 5.73 4.70
CA PRO A 138 26.30 6.06 3.75
C PRO A 138 25.97 7.28 2.86
N GLY A 139 24.73 7.78 2.88
CA GLY A 139 24.31 9.04 2.25
C GLY A 139 24.23 10.21 3.24
N LYS A 140 23.61 11.32 2.79
CA LYS A 140 23.31 12.44 3.68
C LYS A 140 22.37 11.98 4.80
N PRO A 141 22.62 12.34 6.07
CA PRO A 141 21.68 12.10 7.15
C PRO A 141 20.29 12.61 6.77
N CYS A 142 19.26 11.82 7.06
CA CYS A 142 17.88 12.19 6.77
C CYS A 142 17.00 11.99 7.99
N GLN A 143 15.91 12.76 8.05
CA GLN A 143 14.89 12.59 9.07
C GLN A 143 13.88 11.54 8.62
N ALA A 144 13.44 10.67 9.52
CA ALA A 144 12.44 9.66 9.24
C ALA A 144 11.43 9.59 10.38
N CYS A 145 10.22 9.16 10.08
CA CYS A 145 9.28 8.68 11.08
C CYS A 145 8.47 7.55 10.46
N SER A 146 7.66 6.88 11.27
CA SER A 146 6.83 5.79 10.81
C SER A 146 5.39 5.99 11.24
N VAL A 147 4.49 5.32 10.55
CA VAL A 147 3.08 5.25 10.90
C VAL A 147 2.59 3.83 10.65
N GLN A 148 1.66 3.36 11.48
CA GLN A 148 1.00 2.09 11.29
C GLN A 148 -0.36 2.33 10.62
N SER A 149 -0.68 1.54 9.60
CA SER A 149 -1.98 1.57 8.94
C SER A 149 -3.06 0.95 9.84
N PRO A 150 -4.36 1.19 9.57
CA PRO A 150 -5.47 0.57 10.31
C PRO A 150 -5.37 -0.96 10.36
N SER A 151 -4.95 -1.59 9.26
CA SER A 151 -4.73 -3.04 9.20
C SER A 151 -3.52 -3.51 10.02
N GLY A 152 -2.63 -2.60 10.45
CA GLY A 152 -1.45 -2.92 11.25
C GLY A 152 -0.14 -2.92 10.45
N TRP A 153 -0.15 -2.53 9.16
CA TRP A 153 1.07 -2.49 8.36
C TRP A 153 1.90 -1.24 8.66
N TRP A 154 3.20 -1.42 8.77
CA TRP A 154 4.09 -0.30 9.05
C TRP A 154 4.62 0.35 7.78
N ILE A 155 4.54 1.69 7.74
CA ILE A 155 5.04 2.52 6.64
C ILE A 155 6.04 3.54 7.19
N ASP A 156 7.23 3.55 6.61
CA ASP A 156 8.28 4.51 6.89
C ASP A 156 8.16 5.72 5.96
N LEU A 157 8.21 6.90 6.54
CA LEU A 157 8.19 8.18 5.86
C LEU A 157 9.60 8.74 5.81
N LEU A 158 10.07 8.99 4.60
CA LEU A 158 11.40 9.51 4.34
C LEU A 158 11.31 10.77 3.48
N PRO A 159 12.19 11.76 3.60
CA PRO A 159 12.21 12.91 2.70
C PRO A 159 12.59 12.48 1.28
N LEU A 160 12.14 13.25 0.30
CA LEU A 160 12.68 13.19 -1.06
C LEU A 160 14.21 13.43 -1.06
N PRO A 161 14.96 12.83 -1.99
CA PRO A 161 16.37 13.17 -2.18
C PRO A 161 16.51 14.66 -2.49
N ALA A 162 17.54 15.30 -1.91
CA ALA A 162 17.93 16.67 -2.23
C ALA A 162 18.66 16.76 -3.57
#